data_AF-A0A8J3V9J4-F1
#
_entry.id   AF-A0A8J3V9J4-F1
#
_cell.length_a   1.000
_cell.length_b   1.000
_cell.length_c   1.000
_cell.angle_alpha   90.00
_cell.angle_beta   90.00
_cell.angle_gamma   90.00
#
_symmetry.space_group_name_H-M   'P 1'
#
loop_
_entity.id
_entity.type
_entity.pdbx_description
1 polymer ?
#
loop_
_entity_poly.entity_id
_entity_poly.type
_entity_poly.pdbx_seq_one_letter_code
_entity_poly.pdbx_strand_id
1 'polypeptide(L)'
;MPEVIAGLEIPETAAVAEATMLIQETTSPLIYHHSRRVFFFSLIHAHKLGVNPDPELLYLATMFHDTGLLTPFSDAEQRFEVDGADHARKFLLDHGFSTASADTVWTAIALHTTPGIPGRMAPEIATTHLGVLTDVIGFGLDELDHDQLGEILAVHPRGDFKNEFLRASFDGFKDRPETTNGTVNSDVLEHFIPGFQRTTTVERILGSPWPS
;
A
#
# COMPACT_ATOMS: atom_id res chain seq x y z
N MET A 1 25.35 9.62 -4.06
CA MET A 1 25.05 10.32 -2.79
C MET A 1 23.59 10.09 -2.63
N PRO A 2 23.17 9.42 -1.53
CA PRO A 2 21.79 9.00 -1.38
C PRO A 2 20.87 10.19 -1.57
N GLU A 3 19.79 9.98 -2.30
CA GLU A 3 18.72 10.97 -2.36
C GLU A 3 18.19 11.13 -0.93
N VAL A 4 18.19 12.37 -0.43
CA VAL A 4 17.69 12.70 0.90
C VAL A 4 16.59 13.74 0.74
N ILE A 5 15.42 13.45 1.29
CA ILE A 5 14.27 14.36 1.32
C ILE A 5 13.84 14.49 2.77
N ALA A 6 13.73 15.73 3.28
CA ALA A 6 13.27 15.97 4.64
C ALA A 6 14.12 15.26 5.72
N GLY A 7 15.42 15.14 5.47
CA GLY A 7 16.37 14.42 6.33
C GLY A 7 16.20 12.90 6.34
N LEU A 8 15.38 12.34 5.46
CA LEU A 8 15.13 10.91 5.31
C LEU A 8 15.85 10.38 4.07
N GLU A 9 16.67 9.35 4.26
CA GLU A 9 17.49 8.77 3.21
C GLU A 9 16.71 7.72 2.40
N ILE A 10 16.91 7.74 1.09
CA ILE A 10 16.44 6.69 0.19
C ILE A 10 17.61 5.72 -0.06
N PRO A 11 17.41 4.39 0.05
CA PRO A 11 18.51 3.46 -0.14
C PRO A 11 19.08 3.52 -1.57
N GLU A 12 20.40 3.61 -1.69
CA GLU A 12 21.09 3.55 -2.98
C GLU A 12 21.38 2.11 -3.39
N THR A 13 20.36 1.41 -3.89
CA THR A 13 20.51 0.05 -4.42
C THR A 13 19.97 -0.07 -5.84
N ALA A 14 20.43 -1.08 -6.58
CA ALA A 14 19.95 -1.34 -7.93
C ALA A 14 18.44 -1.68 -7.95
N ALA A 15 17.97 -2.46 -6.98
CA ALA A 15 16.57 -2.83 -6.85
C ALA A 15 15.68 -1.61 -6.54
N VAL A 16 16.13 -0.69 -5.68
CA VAL A 16 15.42 0.57 -5.40
C VAL A 16 15.33 1.44 -6.65
N ALA A 17 16.43 1.61 -7.38
CA ALA A 17 16.42 2.40 -8.62
C ALA A 17 15.49 1.79 -9.67
N GLU A 18 15.56 0.47 -9.89
CA GLU A 18 14.72 -0.23 -10.86
C GLU A 18 13.24 -0.20 -10.47
N ALA A 19 12.90 -0.47 -9.20
CA ALA A 19 11.53 -0.36 -8.71
C ALA A 19 11.00 1.07 -8.90
N THR A 20 11.81 2.08 -8.64
CA THR A 20 11.40 3.49 -8.83
C THR A 20 11.04 3.76 -10.27
N MET A 21 11.89 3.35 -11.23
CA MET A 21 11.62 3.53 -12.65
C MET A 21 10.39 2.74 -13.09
N LEU A 22 10.30 1.46 -12.70
CA LEU A 22 9.17 0.59 -13.05
C LEU A 22 7.84 1.18 -12.58
N ILE A 23 7.75 1.61 -11.32
CA ILE A 23 6.52 2.18 -10.78
C ILE A 23 6.21 3.53 -11.42
N GLN A 24 7.22 4.35 -11.71
CA GLN A 24 7.00 5.60 -12.42
C GLN A 24 6.48 5.40 -13.85
N GLU A 25 6.91 4.34 -14.54
CA GLU A 25 6.52 4.05 -15.92
C GLU A 25 5.17 3.32 -16.03
N THR A 26 4.85 2.48 -15.06
CA THR A 26 3.67 1.58 -15.13
C THR A 26 2.46 2.11 -14.36
N THR A 27 2.65 3.05 -13.44
CA THR A 27 1.57 3.59 -12.61
C THR A 27 1.22 5.03 -12.97
N SER A 28 0.07 5.53 -12.50
CA SER A 28 -0.26 6.94 -12.67
C SER A 28 0.63 7.82 -11.76
N PRO A 29 0.85 9.10 -12.10
CA PRO A 29 1.58 10.03 -11.23
C PRO A 29 1.03 10.09 -9.80
N LEU A 30 -0.30 9.93 -9.64
CA LEU A 30 -0.96 9.84 -8.35
C LEU A 30 -0.41 8.68 -7.50
N ILE A 31 -0.40 7.45 -8.04
CA ILE A 31 0.03 6.24 -7.32
C ILE A 31 1.53 6.31 -7.06
N TYR A 32 2.33 6.75 -8.04
CA TYR A 32 3.77 6.95 -7.83
C TYR A 32 4.06 7.93 -6.68
N HIS A 33 3.46 9.12 -6.68
CA HIS A 33 3.67 10.10 -5.62
C HIS A 33 3.10 9.64 -4.28
N HIS A 34 1.99 8.91 -4.27
CA HIS A 34 1.44 8.26 -3.08
C HIS A 34 2.45 7.30 -2.45
N SER A 35 2.92 6.31 -3.21
CA SER A 35 3.89 5.31 -2.76
C SER A 35 5.16 5.96 -2.19
N ARG A 36 5.65 7.02 -2.84
CA ARG A 36 6.81 7.78 -2.36
C ARG A 36 6.52 8.49 -1.03
N ARG A 37 5.37 9.14 -0.86
CA ARG A 37 4.99 9.74 0.44
C ARG A 37 4.84 8.68 1.52
N VAL A 38 4.22 7.54 1.20
CA VAL A 38 4.07 6.40 2.12
C VAL A 38 5.43 5.91 2.62
N PHE A 39 6.45 5.83 1.76
CA PHE A 39 7.82 5.50 2.18
C PHE A 39 8.34 6.47 3.27
N PHE A 40 8.26 7.77 3.03
CA PHE A 40 8.76 8.77 3.98
C PHE A 40 7.97 8.77 5.29
N PHE A 41 6.64 8.67 5.22
CA PHE A 41 5.82 8.57 6.44
C PHE A 41 6.10 7.29 7.22
N SER A 42 6.37 6.17 6.52
CA SER A 42 6.77 4.91 7.15
C SER A 42 8.08 5.07 7.93
N LEU A 43 9.09 5.75 7.36
CA LEU A 43 10.34 6.03 8.06
C LEU A 43 10.12 6.90 9.30
N ILE A 44 9.29 7.95 9.22
CA ILE A 44 8.98 8.80 10.39
C ILE A 44 8.33 7.98 11.50
N HIS A 45 7.37 7.10 11.16
CA HIS A 45 6.76 6.19 12.14
C HIS A 45 7.76 5.19 12.70
N ALA A 46 8.70 4.68 11.89
CA ALA A 46 9.77 3.80 12.35
C ALA A 46 10.62 4.48 13.44
N HIS A 47 11.05 5.72 13.18
CA HIS A 47 11.79 6.53 14.14
C HIS A 47 11.00 6.79 15.43
N LYS A 48 9.71 7.16 15.32
CA LYS A 48 8.85 7.42 16.47
C LYS A 48 8.65 6.17 17.35
N LEU A 49 8.54 5.00 16.73
CA LEU A 49 8.36 3.72 17.42
C LEU A 49 9.68 3.10 17.92
N GLY A 50 10.83 3.65 17.54
CA GLY A 50 12.14 3.08 17.86
C GLY A 50 12.39 1.71 17.21
N VAL A 51 11.77 1.47 16.05
CA VAL A 51 11.94 0.23 15.27
C VAL A 51 12.79 0.50 14.04
N ASN A 52 13.53 -0.51 13.58
CA ASN A 52 14.47 -0.38 12.47
C ASN A 52 14.09 -1.38 11.36
N PRO A 53 13.18 -1.00 10.43
CA PRO A 53 12.95 -1.80 9.24
C PRO A 53 14.19 -1.84 8.36
N ASP A 54 14.37 -2.93 7.61
CA ASP A 54 15.29 -2.91 6.48
C ASP A 54 14.81 -1.84 5.47
N PRO A 55 15.63 -0.82 5.18
CA PRO A 55 15.15 0.33 4.42
C PRO A 55 14.95 -0.01 2.93
N GLU A 56 15.65 -1.01 2.39
CA GLU A 56 15.43 -1.50 1.03
C GLU A 56 14.11 -2.27 0.95
N LEU A 57 13.82 -3.15 1.91
CA LEU A 57 12.54 -3.88 1.94
C LEU A 57 11.36 -2.95 2.17
N LEU A 58 11.49 -1.96 3.06
CA LEU A 58 10.45 -0.95 3.28
C LEU A 58 10.20 -0.13 2.01
N TYR A 59 11.25 0.29 1.32
CA TYR A 59 11.11 1.01 0.06
C TYR A 59 10.37 0.16 -0.98
N LEU A 60 10.77 -1.10 -1.17
CA LEU A 60 10.10 -1.99 -2.12
C LEU A 60 8.63 -2.25 -1.73
N ALA A 61 8.34 -2.49 -0.44
CA ALA A 61 6.97 -2.67 0.02
C ALA A 61 6.09 -1.45 -0.31
N THR A 62 6.55 -0.25 0.04
CA THR A 62 5.81 1.00 -0.18
C THR A 62 5.68 1.36 -1.67
N MET A 63 6.67 1.04 -2.49
CA MET A 63 6.59 1.28 -3.94
C MET A 63 5.59 0.37 -4.66
N PHE A 64 5.49 -0.90 -4.24
CA PHE A 64 4.61 -1.88 -4.91
C PHE A 64 3.20 -1.99 -4.32
N HIS A 65 2.91 -1.43 -3.15
CA HIS A 65 1.70 -1.78 -2.38
C HIS A 65 0.36 -1.61 -3.13
N ASP A 66 0.27 -0.60 -3.99
CA ASP A 66 -0.91 -0.27 -4.77
C ASP A 66 -0.86 -0.72 -6.23
N THR A 67 0.19 -1.44 -6.65
CA THR A 67 0.33 -1.89 -8.05
C THR A 67 -0.78 -2.84 -8.49
N GLY A 68 -1.42 -3.53 -7.54
CA GLY A 68 -2.59 -4.37 -7.83
C GLY A 68 -3.84 -3.59 -8.23
N LEU A 69 -3.89 -2.27 -8.08
CA LEU A 69 -4.99 -1.43 -8.60
C LEU A 69 -4.95 -1.27 -10.13
N LEU A 70 -3.85 -1.67 -10.76
CA LEU A 70 -3.63 -1.47 -12.19
C LEU A 70 -4.08 -2.67 -13.00
N THR A 71 -4.51 -2.40 -14.23
CA THR A 71 -4.87 -3.42 -15.22
C THR A 71 -3.72 -3.65 -16.21
N PRO A 72 -3.50 -4.89 -16.70
CA PRO A 72 -4.32 -6.07 -16.45
C PRO A 72 -4.14 -6.63 -15.02
N PHE A 73 -5.23 -7.15 -14.44
CA PHE A 73 -5.17 -7.89 -13.18
C PHE A 73 -4.43 -9.22 -13.36
N SER A 74 -4.09 -9.88 -12.26
CA SER A 74 -3.61 -11.26 -12.35
C SER A 74 -4.66 -12.19 -12.96
N ASP A 75 -4.21 -13.33 -13.50
CA ASP A 75 -5.11 -14.34 -14.07
C ASP A 75 -6.11 -14.90 -13.04
N ALA A 76 -5.77 -14.84 -11.75
CA ALA A 76 -6.64 -15.26 -10.67
C ALA A 76 -7.47 -14.07 -10.16
N GLU A 77 -8.79 -14.25 -10.04
CA GLU A 77 -9.62 -13.23 -9.40
C GLU A 77 -9.28 -13.15 -7.90
N GLN A 78 -8.56 -12.10 -7.51
CA GLN A 78 -8.13 -11.87 -6.14
C GLN A 78 -8.09 -10.38 -5.77
N ARG A 79 -7.89 -10.13 -4.47
CA ARG A 79 -7.74 -8.80 -3.89
C ARG A 79 -6.57 -8.05 -4.52
N PHE A 80 -6.74 -6.74 -4.75
CA PHE A 80 -5.67 -5.89 -5.29
C PHE A 80 -4.42 -5.91 -4.39
N GLU A 81 -4.61 -6.00 -3.07
CA GLU A 81 -3.49 -6.08 -2.13
C GLU A 81 -2.66 -7.34 -2.35
N VAL A 82 -3.28 -8.44 -2.78
CA VAL A 82 -2.59 -9.70 -3.06
C VAL A 82 -1.90 -9.63 -4.42
N ASP A 83 -2.54 -9.04 -5.44
CA ASP A 83 -1.89 -8.80 -6.74
C ASP A 83 -0.61 -7.97 -6.59
N GLY A 84 -0.67 -6.86 -5.85
CA GLY A 84 0.51 -6.03 -5.62
C GLY A 84 1.61 -6.77 -4.85
N ALA A 85 1.22 -7.59 -3.87
CA ALA A 85 2.14 -8.43 -3.11
C ALA A 85 2.83 -9.47 -4.01
N ASP A 86 2.08 -10.14 -4.90
CA ASP A 86 2.61 -11.13 -5.83
C ASP A 86 3.60 -10.50 -6.84
N HIS A 87 3.27 -9.32 -7.37
CA HIS A 87 4.18 -8.56 -8.23
C HIS A 87 5.49 -8.21 -7.52
N ALA A 88 5.40 -7.69 -6.29
CA ALA A 88 6.58 -7.36 -5.49
C ALA A 88 7.42 -8.62 -5.19
N ARG A 89 6.77 -9.70 -4.78
CA ARG A 89 7.46 -10.96 -4.47
C ARG A 89 8.20 -11.51 -5.68
N LYS A 90 7.58 -11.46 -6.87
CA LYS A 90 8.24 -11.84 -8.12
C LYS A 90 9.46 -10.93 -8.38
N PHE A 91 9.29 -9.61 -8.29
CA PHE A 91 10.37 -8.65 -8.46
C PHE A 91 11.55 -8.98 -7.53
N LEU A 92 11.31 -9.15 -6.22
CA LEU A 92 12.37 -9.46 -5.27
C LEU A 92 13.09 -10.77 -5.58
N LEU A 93 12.36 -11.84 -5.91
CA LEU A 93 12.99 -13.12 -6.23
C LEU A 93 13.82 -13.06 -7.51
N ASP A 94 13.34 -12.35 -8.54
CA ASP A 94 14.08 -12.15 -9.80
C ASP A 94 15.36 -11.33 -9.57
N HIS A 95 15.40 -10.50 -8.53
CA HIS A 95 16.56 -9.70 -8.11
C HIS A 95 17.46 -10.40 -7.07
N GLY A 96 17.21 -11.69 -6.78
CA GLY A 96 18.09 -12.50 -5.92
C GLY A 96 17.91 -12.26 -4.43
N PHE A 97 16.84 -11.58 -4.00
CA PHE A 97 16.49 -11.48 -2.58
C PHE A 97 16.13 -12.87 -2.03
N SER A 98 16.35 -13.05 -0.72
CA SER A 98 15.94 -14.29 -0.06
C SER A 98 14.42 -14.42 -0.03
N THR A 99 13.92 -15.66 -0.02
CA THR A 99 12.48 -15.93 0.15
C THR A 99 11.91 -15.26 1.39
N ALA A 100 12.66 -15.21 2.50
CA ALA A 100 12.22 -14.54 3.72
C ALA A 100 12.03 -13.02 3.54
N SER A 101 12.89 -12.37 2.76
CA SER A 101 12.76 -10.95 2.44
C SER A 101 11.56 -10.70 1.52
N ALA A 102 11.42 -11.55 0.50
CA ALA A 102 10.29 -11.52 -0.42
C ALA A 102 8.95 -11.74 0.29
N ASP A 103 8.89 -12.69 1.24
CA ASP A 103 7.69 -12.95 2.05
C ASP A 103 7.40 -11.82 3.04
N THR A 104 8.43 -11.12 3.55
CA THR A 104 8.25 -9.92 4.40
C THR A 104 7.59 -8.79 3.61
N VAL A 105 8.11 -8.49 2.40
CA VAL A 105 7.54 -7.48 1.50
C VAL A 105 6.13 -7.87 1.06
N TRP A 106 5.94 -9.12 0.65
CA TRP A 106 4.62 -9.65 0.30
C TRP A 106 3.63 -9.46 1.45
N THR A 107 4.02 -9.78 2.69
CA THR A 107 3.15 -9.63 3.87
C THR A 107 2.83 -8.17 4.18
N ALA A 108 3.82 -7.29 4.06
CA ALA A 108 3.63 -5.85 4.26
C ALA A 108 2.57 -5.30 3.30
N ILE A 109 2.66 -5.69 2.03
CA ILE A 109 1.70 -5.29 0.99
C ILE A 109 0.34 -5.97 1.20
N ALA A 110 0.27 -7.29 1.36
CA ALA A 110 -1.00 -7.99 1.47
C ALA A 110 -1.87 -7.52 2.66
N LEU A 111 -1.23 -6.99 3.72
CA LEU A 111 -1.90 -6.53 4.93
C LEU A 111 -1.99 -5.01 5.07
N HIS A 112 -1.48 -4.21 4.12
CA HIS A 112 -1.35 -2.76 4.30
C HIS A 112 -2.70 -2.03 4.56
N THR A 113 -3.81 -2.55 4.04
CA THR A 113 -5.17 -2.03 4.28
C THR A 113 -5.89 -2.65 5.49
N THR A 114 -5.29 -3.67 6.13
CA THR A 114 -5.99 -4.53 7.11
C THR A 114 -5.90 -3.94 8.52
N PRO A 115 -7.02 -3.48 9.13
CA PRO A 115 -6.95 -2.85 10.45
C PRO A 115 -6.56 -3.83 11.56
N GLY A 116 -5.77 -3.35 12.52
CA GLY A 116 -5.51 -4.05 13.79
C GLY A 116 -4.49 -5.21 13.73
N ILE A 117 -3.98 -5.57 12.55
CA ILE A 117 -3.00 -6.65 12.39
C ILE A 117 -1.56 -6.13 12.19
N PRO A 118 -1.25 -5.26 11.20
CA PRO A 118 0.12 -4.94 10.84
C PRO A 118 0.97 -4.37 11.98
N GLY A 119 0.36 -3.56 12.86
CA GLY A 119 1.05 -2.94 14.00
C GLY A 119 1.60 -3.92 15.05
N ARG A 120 1.32 -5.23 14.94
CA ARG A 120 1.86 -6.29 15.81
C ARG A 120 2.93 -7.14 15.13
N MET A 121 3.35 -6.78 13.91
CA MET A 121 4.23 -7.58 13.07
C MET A 121 5.63 -6.96 12.95
N ALA A 122 6.44 -7.46 12.01
CA ALA A 122 7.78 -6.95 11.75
C ALA A 122 7.76 -5.44 11.40
N PRO A 123 8.86 -4.71 11.65
CA PRO A 123 8.92 -3.25 11.43
C PRO A 123 8.49 -2.80 10.04
N GLU A 124 8.86 -3.52 8.98
CA GLU A 124 8.51 -3.23 7.59
C GLU A 124 7.00 -3.25 7.38
N ILE A 125 6.34 -4.26 7.95
CA ILE A 125 4.90 -4.49 7.85
C ILE A 125 4.14 -3.42 8.65
N ALA A 126 4.56 -3.17 9.89
CA ALA A 126 3.93 -2.19 10.77
C ALA A 126 4.05 -0.77 10.20
N THR A 127 5.23 -0.39 9.74
CA THR A 127 5.49 0.99 9.29
C THR A 127 4.91 1.27 7.91
N THR A 128 4.92 0.31 6.98
CA THR A 128 4.20 0.42 5.68
C THR A 128 2.73 0.76 5.92
N HIS A 129 2.05 0.01 6.81
CA HIS A 129 0.67 0.27 7.17
C HIS A 129 0.46 1.68 7.74
N LEU A 130 1.32 2.12 8.66
CA LEU A 130 1.21 3.46 9.25
C LEU A 130 1.46 4.57 8.23
N GLY A 131 2.40 4.38 7.30
CA GLY A 131 2.65 5.31 6.19
C GLY A 131 1.41 5.45 5.30
N VAL A 132 0.76 4.33 4.95
CA VAL A 132 -0.50 4.33 4.19
C VAL A 132 -1.60 5.09 4.95
N LEU A 133 -1.81 4.77 6.23
CA LEU A 133 -2.82 5.46 7.04
C LEU A 133 -2.56 6.97 7.13
N THR A 134 -1.30 7.37 7.20
CA THR A 134 -0.91 8.78 7.24
C THR A 134 -1.31 9.49 5.95
N ASP A 135 -0.96 8.95 4.78
CA ASP A 135 -1.26 9.63 3.53
C ASP A 135 -2.75 9.58 3.17
N VAL A 136 -3.42 8.45 3.40
CA VAL A 136 -4.83 8.26 2.99
C VAL A 136 -5.81 8.94 3.95
N ILE A 137 -5.68 8.70 5.26
CA ILE A 137 -6.66 9.14 6.26
C ILE A 137 -6.11 10.18 7.26
N GLY A 138 -4.85 10.59 7.12
CA GLY A 138 -4.24 11.61 7.99
C GLY A 138 -3.88 11.10 9.38
N PHE A 139 -3.67 9.78 9.56
CA PHE A 139 -3.30 9.21 10.84
C PHE A 139 -1.96 9.77 11.34
N GLY A 140 -1.93 10.31 12.56
CA GLY A 140 -0.72 10.87 13.18
C GLY A 140 -0.16 12.12 12.48
N LEU A 141 -0.92 12.72 11.57
CA LEU A 141 -0.47 13.88 10.79
C LEU A 141 -0.18 15.11 11.66
N ASP A 142 -0.92 15.26 12.76
CA ASP A 142 -0.76 16.33 13.77
C ASP A 142 0.49 16.16 14.65
N GLU A 143 1.11 14.99 14.61
CA GLU A 143 2.31 14.67 15.37
C GLU A 143 3.59 14.77 14.51
N LEU A 144 3.46 15.00 13.20
CA LEU A 144 4.58 15.16 12.28
C LEU A 144 5.16 16.57 12.35
N ASP A 145 6.48 16.67 12.19
CA ASP A 145 7.15 17.96 12.03
C ASP A 145 6.65 18.67 10.76
N HIS A 146 6.20 19.91 10.90
CA HIS A 146 5.55 20.65 9.82
C HIS A 146 6.52 21.00 8.68
N ASP A 147 7.77 21.30 9.00
CA ASP A 147 8.78 21.64 7.99
C ASP A 147 9.14 20.37 7.21
N GLN A 148 9.35 19.25 7.91
CA GLN A 148 9.60 17.93 7.31
C GLN A 148 8.46 17.50 6.38
N LEU A 149 7.20 17.66 6.82
CA LEU A 149 6.02 17.40 6.00
C LEU A 149 5.98 18.30 4.75
N GLY A 150 6.29 19.59 4.90
CA GLY A 150 6.35 20.55 3.81
C GLY A 150 7.37 20.17 2.74
N GLU A 151 8.56 19.71 3.14
CA GLU A 151 9.61 19.25 2.23
C GLU A 151 9.19 18.00 1.44
N ILE A 152 8.57 17.01 2.10
CA ILE A 152 8.06 15.80 1.42
C ILE A 152 6.99 16.18 0.38
N LEU A 153 6.04 17.05 0.76
CA LEU A 153 4.94 17.46 -0.10
C LEU A 153 5.38 18.37 -1.26
N ALA A 154 6.49 19.09 -1.10
CA ALA A 154 7.08 19.89 -2.18
C ALA A 154 7.64 19.00 -3.31
N VAL A 155 8.22 17.85 -2.97
CA VAL A 155 8.77 16.91 -3.96
C VAL A 155 7.71 15.93 -4.48
N HIS A 156 6.78 15.52 -3.62
CA HIS A 156 5.72 14.56 -3.95
C HIS A 156 4.34 15.16 -3.67
N PRO A 157 3.88 16.09 -4.52
CA PRO A 157 2.64 16.82 -4.31
C PRO A 157 1.42 15.88 -4.30
N ARG A 158 0.40 16.26 -3.53
CA ARG A 158 -0.84 15.48 -3.40
C ARG A 158 -1.85 15.75 -4.51
N GLY A 159 -1.90 16.96 -5.08
CA GLY A 159 -2.94 17.32 -6.04
C GLY A 159 -4.37 17.10 -5.48
N ASP A 160 -5.30 16.65 -6.32
CA ASP A 160 -6.66 16.26 -5.90
C ASP A 160 -6.71 14.82 -5.36
N PHE A 161 -5.76 14.50 -4.46
CA PHE A 161 -5.48 13.13 -4.02
C PHE A 161 -6.74 12.36 -3.61
N LYS A 162 -7.62 12.97 -2.80
CA LYS A 162 -8.77 12.26 -2.22
C LYS A 162 -9.71 11.74 -3.31
N ASN A 163 -10.04 12.59 -4.29
CA ASN A 163 -10.95 12.22 -5.36
C ASN A 163 -10.28 11.29 -6.37
N GLU A 164 -9.03 11.56 -6.72
CA GLU A 164 -8.29 10.74 -7.69
C GLU A 164 -7.96 9.35 -7.13
N PHE A 165 -7.60 9.25 -5.84
CA PHE A 165 -7.30 7.98 -5.18
C PHE A 165 -8.55 7.12 -5.05
N LEU A 166 -9.68 7.68 -4.62
CA LEU A 166 -10.95 6.95 -4.57
C LEU A 166 -11.38 6.43 -5.96
N ARG A 167 -11.15 7.21 -7.03
CA ARG A 167 -11.40 6.76 -8.41
C ARG A 167 -10.44 5.63 -8.82
N ALA A 168 -9.16 5.77 -8.54
CA ALA A 168 -8.17 4.74 -8.84
C ALA A 168 -8.46 3.42 -8.11
N SER A 169 -8.85 3.50 -6.83
CA SER A 169 -9.32 2.35 -6.06
C SER A 169 -10.56 1.73 -6.71
N PHE A 170 -11.58 2.54 -6.99
CA PHE A 170 -12.80 2.07 -7.67
C PHE A 170 -12.50 1.34 -8.97
N ASP A 171 -11.73 1.95 -9.87
CA ASP A 171 -11.36 1.37 -11.15
C ASP A 171 -10.57 0.06 -10.99
N GLY A 172 -9.74 -0.04 -9.95
CA GLY A 172 -8.94 -1.23 -9.66
C GLY A 172 -9.72 -2.46 -9.17
N PHE A 173 -10.96 -2.31 -8.70
CA PHE A 173 -11.76 -3.46 -8.23
C PHE A 173 -13.24 -3.46 -8.64
N LYS A 174 -13.72 -2.49 -9.43
CA LYS A 174 -15.11 -2.48 -9.95
C LYS A 174 -15.48 -3.72 -10.78
N ASP A 175 -14.50 -4.32 -11.46
CA ASP A 175 -14.71 -5.50 -12.31
C ASP A 175 -14.45 -6.83 -11.56
N ARG A 176 -14.17 -6.76 -10.24
CA ARG A 176 -13.97 -7.91 -9.34
C ARG A 176 -14.54 -7.63 -7.93
N PRO A 177 -15.82 -7.22 -7.82
CA PRO A 177 -16.37 -6.63 -6.60
C PRO A 177 -16.35 -7.57 -5.39
N GLU A 178 -16.52 -8.88 -5.61
CA GLU A 178 -16.53 -9.88 -4.54
C GLU A 178 -15.18 -10.00 -3.80
N THR A 179 -14.09 -9.56 -4.43
CA THR A 179 -12.76 -9.53 -3.80
C THR A 179 -12.66 -8.48 -2.69
N THR A 180 -13.57 -7.51 -2.65
CA THR A 180 -13.61 -6.45 -1.61
C THR A 180 -14.35 -6.88 -0.34
N ASN A 181 -15.00 -8.05 -0.35
CA ASN A 181 -15.82 -8.52 0.78
C ASN A 181 -14.97 -8.67 2.05
N GLY A 182 -15.40 -8.01 3.14
CA GLY A 182 -14.70 -8.02 4.42
C GLY A 182 -13.46 -7.13 4.50
N THR A 183 -13.22 -6.28 3.49
CA THR A 183 -12.16 -5.28 3.49
C THR A 183 -12.73 -3.86 3.56
N VAL A 184 -11.86 -2.88 3.82
CA VAL A 184 -12.20 -1.45 3.77
C VAL A 184 -12.59 -0.98 2.36
N ASN A 185 -12.26 -1.73 1.31
CA ASN A 185 -12.45 -1.34 -0.10
C ASN A 185 -13.92 -1.45 -0.55
N SER A 186 -14.71 -2.26 0.15
CA SER A 186 -16.14 -2.40 -0.16
C SER A 186 -16.88 -1.05 -0.01
N ASP A 187 -16.39 -0.16 0.87
CA ASP A 187 -16.83 1.26 1.00
C ASP A 187 -16.82 1.99 -0.33
N VAL A 188 -15.67 1.95 -0.98
CA VAL A 188 -15.43 2.64 -2.25
C VAL A 188 -16.41 2.16 -3.33
N LEU A 189 -16.71 0.86 -3.41
CA LEU A 189 -17.71 0.36 -4.38
C LEU A 189 -19.11 0.89 -4.11
N GLU A 190 -19.55 0.90 -2.85
CA GLU A 190 -20.87 1.44 -2.49
C GLU A 190 -20.97 2.94 -2.79
N HIS A 191 -19.87 3.68 -2.61
CA HIS A 191 -19.82 5.11 -2.92
C HIS A 191 -20.06 5.41 -4.42
N PHE A 192 -19.49 4.60 -5.32
CA PHE A 192 -19.52 4.85 -6.77
C PHE A 192 -20.62 4.10 -7.53
N ILE A 193 -21.19 3.02 -6.98
CA ILE A 193 -22.21 2.21 -7.64
C ILE A 193 -23.56 2.40 -6.92
N PRO A 194 -24.48 3.21 -7.47
CA PRO A 194 -25.80 3.41 -6.89
C PRO A 194 -26.54 2.08 -6.70
N GLY A 195 -26.96 1.80 -5.46
CA GLY A 195 -27.70 0.58 -5.13
C GLY A 195 -26.84 -0.68 -4.98
N PHE A 196 -25.51 -0.56 -4.94
CA PHE A 196 -24.63 -1.69 -4.64
C PHE A 196 -24.93 -2.25 -3.24
N GLN A 197 -25.24 -3.55 -3.19
CA GLN A 197 -25.45 -4.28 -1.95
C GLN A 197 -24.28 -5.23 -1.76
N ARG A 198 -23.52 -5.03 -0.69
CA ARG A 198 -22.40 -5.90 -0.33
C ARG A 198 -22.93 -7.22 0.22
N THR A 199 -22.30 -8.32 -0.16
CA THR A 199 -22.49 -9.60 0.53
C THR A 199 -22.01 -9.48 1.97
N THR A 200 -22.90 -9.63 2.94
CA THR A 200 -22.53 -9.52 4.36
C THR A 200 -22.03 -10.85 4.92
N THR A 201 -21.14 -10.79 5.93
CA THR A 201 -20.73 -11.99 6.67
C THR A 201 -21.92 -12.68 7.33
N VAL A 202 -22.91 -11.93 7.79
CA VAL A 202 -24.12 -12.49 8.43
C VAL A 202 -24.93 -13.31 7.43
N GLU A 203 -25.18 -12.80 6.23
CA GLU A 203 -25.90 -13.54 5.18
C GLU A 203 -25.13 -14.79 4.75
N ARG A 204 -23.80 -14.71 4.65
CA ARG A 204 -22.96 -15.88 4.34
C ARG A 204 -23.04 -16.97 5.41
N ILE A 205 -23.11 -16.59 6.69
CA ILE A 205 -23.26 -17.53 7.80
C ILE A 205 -24.66 -18.15 7.78
N LEU A 206 -25.72 -17.34 7.66
CA LEU A 206 -27.11 -17.80 7.63
C LEU A 206 -27.43 -18.65 6.40
N GLY A 207 -26.81 -18.35 5.25
CA GLY A 207 -26.93 -19.11 4.01
C GLY A 207 -25.98 -20.31 3.92
N SER A 208 -25.18 -20.57 4.96
CA SER A 208 -24.28 -21.72 4.99
C SER A 208 -25.07 -23.02 4.98
N PRO A 209 -24.62 -24.07 4.25
CA PRO A 209 -25.35 -25.35 4.19
C PRO A 209 -25.29 -26.15 5.50
N TRP A 210 -24.53 -25.69 6.49
CA TRP A 210 -24.46 -26.32 7.81
C TRP A 210 -25.79 -26.14 8.57
N PRO A 211 -26.30 -27.20 9.23
CA PRO A 211 -27.45 -27.05 10.13
C PRO A 211 -27.07 -26.18 11.33
N SER A 212 -28.04 -25.40 11.82
CA SER A 212 -27.94 -24.62 13.07
C SER A 212 -28.41 -25.40 14.28
#